data_AF-A0A0U2P446-F1
#
_entry.id   AF-A0A0U2P446-F1
#
_cell.length_a   1.000
_cell.length_b   1.000
_cell.length_c   1.000
_cell.angle_alpha   90.00
_cell.angle_beta   90.00
_cell.angle_gamma   90.00
#
_symmetry.space_group_name_H-M   'P 1'
#
loop_
_entity.id
_entity.type
_entity.pdbx_description
1 polymer ?
#
loop_
_entity_poly.entity_id
_entity_poly.type
_entity_poly.pdbx_seq_one_letter_code
_entity_poly.pdbx_strand_id
1 'polypeptide(L)'
;MTISKFMLCVLFTSTFLANAGTQYLTQPASNITQTSTQLNGYSSSTIGLSGEVFDYGKTTSYGSGALAIPPGVNGPVSAQISNLNCGTQYHFRFRGDPKPPRTTIQGEDLTFTTLPCGPTSYSNVSFETGGQYYFVAEGNGGSTVNANRLAIGPWEQFNLIDINGGDLNSGDQVHIQTTSGYYFVAEQGGGAELNANRTAASIWETFTIELPNNPGALIQNGDKVALKSVNGYYVQAAGNGGSGANVYPTVIGCNATYPCSWEMFKIHF
;
A
#
# COMPACT_ATOMS: atom_id res chain seq x y z
N MET A 1 -39.72 -10.28 8.83
CA MET A 1 -39.56 -10.32 7.36
C MET A 1 -38.08 -10.59 7.09
N THR A 2 -37.70 -11.86 7.07
CA THR A 2 -36.30 -12.31 7.03
C THR A 2 -35.87 -12.37 5.57
N ILE A 3 -34.97 -11.48 5.17
CA ILE A 3 -34.41 -11.48 3.81
C ILE A 3 -33.40 -12.63 3.74
N SER A 4 -33.82 -13.74 3.14
CA SER A 4 -32.95 -14.84 2.74
C SER A 4 -32.01 -14.35 1.63
N LYS A 5 -30.72 -14.24 1.95
CA LYS A 5 -29.67 -14.04 0.94
C LYS A 5 -29.55 -15.34 0.14
N PHE A 6 -30.08 -15.32 -1.08
CA PHE A 6 -29.84 -16.34 -2.08
C PHE A 6 -28.34 -16.37 -2.43
N MET A 7 -27.62 -17.34 -1.88
CA MET A 7 -26.25 -17.63 -2.28
C MET A 7 -26.31 -18.45 -3.58
N LEU A 8 -26.04 -17.80 -4.70
CA LEU A 8 -25.91 -18.45 -6.00
C LEU A 8 -24.59 -19.23 -6.03
N CYS A 9 -24.61 -20.50 -5.63
CA CYS A 9 -23.49 -21.41 -5.81
C CYS A 9 -23.51 -21.91 -7.26
N VAL A 10 -22.73 -21.28 -8.13
CA VAL A 10 -22.51 -21.77 -9.50
C VAL A 10 -21.60 -22.98 -9.41
N LEU A 11 -22.18 -24.17 -9.40
CA LEU A 11 -21.45 -25.42 -9.59
C LEU A 11 -21.00 -25.48 -11.05
N PHE A 12 -19.76 -25.10 -11.33
CA PHE A 12 -19.09 -25.51 -12.56
C PHE A 12 -18.85 -27.01 -12.47
N THR A 13 -19.81 -27.82 -12.92
CA THR A 13 -19.52 -29.22 -13.24
C THR A 13 -18.71 -29.22 -14.53
N SER A 14 -17.39 -29.14 -14.42
CA SER A 14 -16.51 -29.45 -15.54
C SER A 14 -16.70 -30.93 -15.86
N THR A 15 -17.45 -31.24 -16.91
CA THR A 15 -17.47 -32.58 -17.49
C THR A 15 -16.05 -32.87 -17.98
N PHE A 16 -15.32 -33.72 -17.26
CA PHE A 16 -14.06 -34.26 -17.76
C PHE A 16 -14.40 -35.15 -18.95
N LEU A 17 -14.26 -34.61 -20.17
CA LEU A 17 -13.94 -35.48 -21.30
C LEU A 17 -12.63 -36.15 -20.91
N ALA A 18 -12.65 -37.48 -20.78
CA ALA A 18 -11.43 -38.27 -20.67
C ALA A 18 -10.63 -38.05 -21.97
N ASN A 19 -9.81 -37.01 -21.99
CA ASN A 19 -8.92 -36.76 -23.10
C ASN A 19 -7.83 -37.82 -23.02
N ALA A 20 -7.70 -38.64 -24.05
CA ALA A 20 -6.65 -39.65 -24.13
C ALA A 20 -5.30 -38.94 -24.41
N GLY A 21 -4.71 -38.31 -23.40
CA GLY A 21 -3.46 -37.57 -23.55
C GLY A 21 -2.92 -36.99 -22.24
N THR A 22 -1.65 -36.57 -22.26
CA THR A 22 -1.04 -35.81 -21.15
C THR A 22 -1.63 -34.39 -21.08
N GLN A 23 -2.00 -33.95 -19.89
CA GLN A 23 -2.55 -32.64 -19.61
C GLN A 23 -1.82 -31.99 -18.43
N TYR A 24 -1.54 -30.69 -18.58
CA TYR A 24 -1.13 -29.80 -17.51
C TYR A 24 -2.09 -28.61 -17.53
N LEU A 25 -2.99 -28.54 -16.55
CA LEU A 25 -4.00 -27.50 -16.43
C LEU A 25 -3.55 -26.49 -15.38
N THR A 26 -3.45 -25.22 -15.76
CA THR A 26 -3.33 -24.10 -14.81
C THR A 26 -4.68 -23.89 -14.14
N GLN A 27 -4.71 -23.81 -12.81
CA GLN A 27 -5.92 -23.55 -12.02
C GLN A 27 -5.77 -22.22 -11.25
N PRO A 28 -6.88 -21.58 -10.84
CA PRO A 28 -6.81 -20.32 -10.10
C PRO A 28 -5.91 -20.40 -8.87
N ALA A 29 -5.12 -19.35 -8.65
CA ALA A 29 -4.29 -19.23 -7.46
C ALA A 29 -5.15 -19.09 -6.18
N SER A 30 -4.61 -19.53 -5.05
CA SER A 30 -5.25 -19.46 -3.73
C SER A 30 -4.26 -18.96 -2.69
N ASN A 31 -4.75 -18.66 -1.47
CA ASN A 31 -3.91 -18.18 -0.36
C ASN A 31 -3.05 -16.96 -0.77
N ILE A 32 -3.62 -16.07 -1.58
CA ILE A 32 -2.96 -14.85 -2.04
C ILE A 32 -2.84 -13.88 -0.87
N THR A 33 -1.61 -13.54 -0.51
CA THR A 33 -1.28 -12.54 0.51
C THR A 33 -0.70 -11.29 -0.16
N GLN A 34 -0.16 -10.36 0.64
CA GLN A 34 0.57 -9.19 0.12
C GLN A 34 1.85 -9.58 -0.60
N THR A 35 2.50 -10.69 -0.22
CA THR A 35 3.84 -11.05 -0.71
C THR A 35 4.00 -12.52 -1.06
N SER A 36 2.91 -13.29 -1.05
CA SER A 36 2.93 -14.71 -1.37
C SER A 36 1.63 -15.18 -2.03
N THR A 37 1.68 -16.35 -2.66
CA THR A 37 0.51 -17.05 -3.18
C THR A 37 0.77 -18.56 -3.27
N GLN A 38 -0.30 -19.34 -3.36
CA GLN A 38 -0.27 -20.69 -3.87
C GLN A 38 -0.73 -20.73 -5.32
N LEU A 39 0.14 -21.18 -6.22
CA LEU A 39 -0.24 -21.53 -7.59
C LEU A 39 -0.78 -22.94 -7.62
N ASN A 40 -1.92 -23.15 -8.27
CA ASN A 40 -2.59 -24.45 -8.33
C ASN A 40 -2.59 -24.97 -9.76
N GLY A 41 -2.48 -26.28 -9.90
CA GLY A 41 -2.55 -26.94 -11.19
C GLY A 41 -3.03 -28.37 -11.05
N TYR A 42 -3.34 -28.97 -12.18
CA TYR A 42 -3.74 -30.36 -12.26
C TYR A 42 -2.98 -31.04 -13.40
N SER A 43 -2.34 -32.16 -13.11
CA SER A 43 -1.66 -32.99 -14.09
C SER A 43 -2.40 -34.31 -14.31
N SER A 44 -2.46 -34.76 -15.55
CA SER A 44 -2.98 -36.08 -15.91
C SER A 44 -2.16 -36.65 -17.06
N SER A 45 -1.75 -37.91 -16.98
CA SER A 45 -1.08 -38.62 -18.06
C SER A 45 -1.25 -40.12 -17.93
N THR A 46 -1.39 -40.78 -19.07
CA THR A 46 -1.32 -42.25 -19.21
C THR A 46 0.06 -42.73 -19.61
N ILE A 47 0.98 -41.84 -20.02
CA ILE A 47 2.33 -42.14 -20.52
C ILE A 47 3.45 -41.66 -19.59
N GLY A 48 3.09 -40.91 -18.54
CA GLY A 48 4.00 -40.44 -17.50
C GLY A 48 4.26 -38.93 -17.55
N LEU A 49 4.52 -38.37 -16.38
CA LEU A 49 4.76 -36.95 -16.15
C LEU A 49 6.23 -36.70 -15.77
N SER A 50 6.76 -35.52 -16.11
CA SER A 50 8.08 -35.04 -15.71
C SER A 50 8.13 -33.51 -15.83
N GLY A 51 9.07 -32.87 -15.14
CA GLY A 51 9.41 -31.45 -15.38
C GLY A 51 8.30 -30.46 -15.05
N GLU A 52 7.44 -30.78 -14.07
CA GLU A 52 6.31 -29.95 -13.66
C GLU A 52 6.76 -28.65 -12.99
N VAL A 53 6.51 -27.53 -13.65
CA VAL A 53 6.92 -26.19 -13.23
C VAL A 53 5.76 -25.22 -13.41
N PHE A 54 5.58 -24.33 -12.44
CA PHE A 54 4.82 -23.12 -12.61
C PHE A 54 5.75 -22.00 -13.08
N ASP A 55 5.55 -21.52 -14.31
CA ASP A 55 6.17 -20.26 -14.74
C ASP A 55 5.33 -19.11 -14.20
N TYR A 56 5.96 -18.07 -13.67
CA TYR A 56 5.24 -16.88 -13.17
C TYR A 56 6.05 -15.60 -13.36
N GLY A 57 5.37 -14.46 -13.42
CA GLY A 57 5.98 -13.14 -13.54
C GLY A 57 5.00 -12.00 -13.68
N LYS A 58 5.51 -10.76 -13.75
CA LYS A 58 4.67 -9.55 -13.91
C LYS A 58 4.09 -9.38 -15.31
N THR A 59 4.55 -10.18 -16.27
CA THR A 59 4.08 -10.21 -17.66
C THR A 59 4.00 -11.65 -18.13
N THR A 60 3.42 -11.88 -19.30
CA THR A 60 3.36 -13.21 -19.96
C THR A 60 4.73 -13.74 -20.41
N SER A 61 5.82 -12.99 -20.22
CA SER A 61 7.18 -13.52 -20.36
C SER A 61 7.62 -14.31 -19.11
N TYR A 62 6.86 -14.21 -18.00
CA TYR A 62 7.07 -14.85 -16.71
C TYR A 62 8.45 -14.54 -16.09
N GLY A 63 9.50 -15.20 -16.56
CA GLY A 63 10.89 -14.98 -16.12
C GLY A 63 11.25 -15.63 -14.79
N SER A 64 10.29 -16.24 -14.08
CA SER A 64 10.52 -17.05 -12.89
C SER A 64 9.83 -18.41 -13.00
N GLY A 65 10.31 -19.40 -12.25
CA GLY A 65 9.77 -20.76 -12.25
C GLY A 65 9.82 -21.41 -10.87
N ALA A 66 8.79 -22.17 -10.51
CA ALA A 66 8.72 -22.93 -9.27
C ALA A 66 8.32 -24.39 -9.53
N LEU A 67 9.00 -25.34 -8.88
CA LEU A 67 8.68 -26.76 -9.01
C LEU A 67 7.30 -27.04 -8.40
N ALA A 68 6.50 -27.84 -9.12
CA ALA A 68 5.21 -28.29 -8.61
C ALA A 68 5.38 -29.41 -7.57
N ILE A 69 4.53 -29.37 -6.53
CA ILE A 69 4.51 -30.32 -5.42
C ILE A 69 3.09 -30.86 -5.24
N PRO A 70 2.90 -32.20 -5.12
CA PRO A 70 3.91 -33.24 -5.32
C PRO A 70 4.26 -33.43 -6.81
N PRO A 71 5.51 -33.79 -7.15
CA PRO A 71 5.91 -34.01 -8.54
C PRO A 71 5.39 -35.36 -9.05
N GLY A 72 5.11 -35.46 -10.36
CA GLY A 72 4.86 -36.74 -11.04
C GLY A 72 3.49 -37.37 -10.78
N VAL A 73 2.53 -36.64 -10.20
CA VAL A 73 1.22 -37.21 -9.82
C VAL A 73 0.14 -36.94 -10.86
N ASN A 74 -0.73 -37.93 -11.07
CA ASN A 74 -2.03 -37.70 -11.69
C ASN A 74 -2.96 -37.12 -10.64
N GLY A 75 -3.14 -35.80 -10.64
CA GLY A 75 -3.88 -35.13 -9.59
C GLY A 75 -3.53 -33.66 -9.42
N PRO A 76 -4.04 -33.05 -8.33
CA PRO A 76 -3.74 -31.68 -7.99
C PRO A 76 -2.27 -31.54 -7.57
N VAL A 77 -1.66 -30.46 -8.03
CA VAL A 77 -0.31 -30.04 -7.65
C VAL A 77 -0.33 -28.55 -7.33
N SER A 78 0.65 -28.08 -6.57
CA SER A 78 0.77 -26.67 -6.24
C SER A 78 2.21 -26.21 -6.08
N ALA A 79 2.42 -24.90 -6.06
CA ALA A 79 3.68 -24.28 -5.64
C ALA A 79 3.41 -23.06 -4.76
N GLN A 80 4.14 -22.95 -3.65
CA GLN A 80 4.14 -21.76 -2.81
C GLN A 80 5.16 -20.77 -3.38
N ILE A 81 4.71 -19.55 -3.67
CA ILE A 81 5.55 -18.46 -4.15
C ILE A 81 5.61 -17.40 -3.06
N SER A 82 6.80 -16.94 -2.73
CA SER A 82 7.05 -15.88 -1.74
C SER A 82 7.82 -14.71 -2.37
N ASN A 83 8.00 -13.63 -1.60
CA ASN A 83 8.74 -12.43 -2.01
C ASN A 83 8.14 -11.75 -3.26
N LEU A 84 6.82 -11.82 -3.39
CA LEU A 84 6.08 -11.05 -4.39
C LEU A 84 5.92 -9.61 -3.95
N ASN A 85 5.77 -8.70 -4.91
CA ASN A 85 5.43 -7.31 -4.63
C ASN A 85 3.95 -7.24 -4.26
N CYS A 86 3.60 -6.45 -3.24
CA CYS A 86 2.22 -6.15 -2.89
C CYS A 86 1.51 -5.32 -3.95
N GLY A 87 0.18 -5.39 -3.97
CA GLY A 87 -0.69 -4.68 -4.92
C GLY A 87 -0.37 -4.95 -6.40
N THR A 88 0.33 -6.04 -6.72
CA THR A 88 0.91 -6.29 -8.03
C THR A 88 0.22 -7.46 -8.71
N GLN A 89 -0.16 -7.27 -9.98
CA GLN A 89 -0.67 -8.34 -10.82
C GLN A 89 0.48 -9.21 -11.35
N TYR A 90 0.28 -10.52 -11.31
CA TYR A 90 1.18 -11.53 -11.85
C TYR A 90 0.43 -12.44 -12.83
N HIS A 91 1.14 -12.85 -13.87
CA HIS A 91 0.79 -13.92 -14.79
C HIS A 91 1.46 -15.22 -14.34
N PHE A 92 0.79 -16.34 -14.52
CA PHE A 92 1.36 -17.66 -14.29
C PHE A 92 0.72 -18.71 -15.19
N ARG A 93 1.49 -19.77 -15.46
CA ARG A 93 0.99 -20.98 -16.13
C ARG A 93 1.66 -22.21 -15.56
N PHE A 94 0.94 -23.33 -15.61
CA PHE A 94 1.48 -24.63 -15.25
C PHE A 94 1.95 -25.36 -16.51
N ARG A 95 3.18 -25.86 -16.51
CA ARG A 95 3.72 -26.66 -17.62
C ARG A 95 4.42 -27.91 -17.12
N GLY A 96 4.58 -28.86 -18.01
CA GLY A 96 5.45 -30.00 -17.78
C GLY A 96 5.88 -30.65 -19.08
N ASP A 97 6.85 -31.53 -18.95
CA ASP A 97 7.36 -32.33 -20.05
C ASP A 97 6.82 -33.77 -19.89
N PRO A 98 5.94 -34.26 -20.77
CA PRO A 98 5.61 -35.67 -20.80
C PRO A 98 6.90 -36.50 -20.98
N LYS A 99 6.93 -37.72 -20.43
CA LYS A 99 8.03 -38.66 -20.70
C LYS A 99 8.23 -38.78 -22.23
N PRO A 100 9.48 -38.94 -22.71
CA PRO A 100 9.81 -38.85 -24.13
C PRO A 100 8.87 -39.61 -25.07
N PRO A 101 8.52 -39.06 -26.26
CA PRO A 101 9.08 -37.84 -26.87
C PRO A 101 8.53 -36.53 -26.25
N ARG A 102 9.47 -35.64 -25.89
CA ARG A 102 9.25 -34.44 -25.05
C ARG A 102 8.78 -33.26 -25.90
N THR A 103 7.48 -32.94 -25.82
CA THR A 103 6.98 -31.61 -26.19
C THR A 103 6.45 -30.98 -24.91
N THR A 104 6.96 -29.81 -24.53
CA THR A 104 6.44 -29.12 -23.36
C THR A 104 4.98 -28.81 -23.59
N ILE A 105 4.13 -29.32 -22.70
CA ILE A 105 2.70 -29.03 -22.68
C ILE A 105 2.50 -27.98 -21.60
N GLN A 106 1.79 -26.91 -21.96
CA GLN A 106 1.52 -25.78 -21.09
C GLN A 106 0.01 -25.61 -20.95
N GLY A 107 -0.43 -25.31 -19.74
CA GLY A 107 -1.78 -24.85 -19.47
C GLY A 107 -1.95 -23.39 -19.89
N GLU A 108 -3.18 -22.92 -19.76
CA GLU A 108 -3.55 -21.52 -20.03
C GLU A 108 -2.80 -20.55 -19.12
N ASP A 109 -2.61 -19.32 -19.61
CA ASP A 109 -2.16 -18.20 -18.80
C ASP A 109 -3.29 -17.74 -17.88
N LEU A 110 -3.03 -17.72 -16.58
CA LEU A 110 -3.93 -17.13 -15.59
C LEU A 110 -3.22 -15.99 -14.87
N THR A 111 -4.01 -15.10 -14.27
CA THR A 111 -3.48 -14.00 -13.45
C THR A 111 -3.99 -14.06 -12.02
N PHE A 112 -3.21 -13.47 -11.11
CA PHE A 112 -3.64 -13.14 -9.77
C PHE A 112 -3.05 -11.78 -9.39
N THR A 113 -3.66 -11.10 -8.41
CA THR A 113 -3.14 -9.84 -7.86
C THR A 113 -2.92 -10.02 -6.38
N THR A 114 -1.69 -9.76 -5.91
CA THR A 114 -1.38 -9.76 -4.47
C THR A 114 -2.21 -8.70 -3.73
N LEU A 115 -2.42 -8.90 -2.43
CA LEU A 115 -3.14 -7.92 -1.62
C LEU A 115 -2.39 -6.57 -1.62
N PRO A 116 -3.11 -5.42 -1.49
CA PRO A 116 -2.49 -4.10 -1.39
C PRO A 116 -1.41 -4.05 -0.31
N CYS A 117 -0.45 -3.15 -0.47
CA CYS A 117 0.59 -2.95 0.53
C CYS A 117 -0.03 -2.57 1.89
N GLY A 118 0.66 -2.96 2.97
CA GLY A 118 0.27 -2.59 4.33
C GLY A 118 0.91 -1.26 4.70
N PRO A 119 0.39 -0.53 5.71
CA PRO A 119 0.91 0.78 6.06
C PRO A 119 2.43 0.76 6.34
N THR A 120 3.17 1.72 5.78
CA THR A 120 4.60 1.94 6.05
C THR A 120 4.74 3.01 7.12
N SER A 121 5.65 2.84 8.09
CA SER A 121 5.91 3.84 9.13
C SER A 121 7.33 4.38 9.04
N TYR A 122 7.46 5.71 9.02
CA TYR A 122 8.71 6.45 9.10
C TYR A 122 8.82 7.08 10.48
N SER A 123 9.85 6.72 11.24
CA SER A 123 10.07 7.25 12.60
C SER A 123 10.99 8.47 12.59
N ASN A 124 10.94 9.26 13.67
CA ASN A 124 11.75 10.47 13.86
C ASN A 124 11.53 11.58 12.82
N VAL A 125 10.33 11.60 12.22
CA VAL A 125 9.97 12.61 11.23
C VAL A 125 9.74 13.96 11.91
N SER A 126 10.30 15.03 11.36
CA SER A 126 10.08 16.40 11.83
C SER A 126 9.67 17.31 10.68
N PHE A 127 8.87 18.35 11.00
CA PHE A 127 8.40 19.34 10.04
C PHE A 127 8.95 20.72 10.41
N GLU A 128 9.78 21.28 9.53
CA GLU A 128 10.38 22.61 9.69
C GLU A 128 9.62 23.63 8.84
N THR A 129 9.16 24.70 9.46
CA THR A 129 8.52 25.85 8.83
C THR A 129 9.51 26.70 8.03
N GLY A 130 9.01 27.57 7.16
CA GLY A 130 9.85 28.56 6.45
C GLY A 130 10.64 29.50 7.37
N GLY A 131 10.21 29.69 8.61
CA GLY A 131 10.86 30.53 9.62
C GLY A 131 11.86 29.77 10.50
N GLN A 132 12.22 28.54 10.12
CA GLN A 132 13.16 27.66 10.85
C GLN A 132 12.67 27.25 12.25
N TYR A 133 11.34 27.24 12.45
CA TYR A 133 10.71 26.61 13.60
C TYR A 133 10.23 25.21 13.28
N TYR A 134 10.19 24.33 14.28
CA TYR A 134 9.70 22.96 14.16
C TYR A 134 8.31 22.82 14.78
N PHE A 135 7.54 21.89 14.22
CA PHE A 135 6.31 21.40 14.82
C PHE A 135 6.58 20.72 16.16
N VAL A 136 5.70 20.91 17.13
CA VAL A 136 5.77 20.28 18.45
C VAL A 136 4.38 19.88 18.91
N ALA A 137 4.23 18.64 19.37
CA ALA A 137 3.06 18.22 20.12
C ALA A 137 3.32 18.46 21.61
N GLU A 138 2.60 19.41 22.21
CA GLU A 138 2.83 19.77 23.61
C GLU A 138 2.57 18.57 24.52
N GLY A 139 3.50 18.31 25.46
CA GLY A 139 3.44 17.15 26.34
C GLY A 139 3.64 15.80 25.65
N ASN A 140 4.15 15.79 24.41
CA ASN A 140 4.21 14.62 23.52
C ASN A 140 2.82 14.07 23.13
N GLY A 141 1.77 14.90 23.19
CA GLY A 141 0.40 14.52 22.88
C GLY A 141 -0.58 14.77 24.03
N GLY A 142 -1.88 14.66 23.72
CA GLY A 142 -2.99 15.03 24.58
C GLY A 142 -3.40 16.51 24.49
N SER A 143 -2.74 17.32 23.67
CA SER A 143 -2.95 18.77 23.57
C SER A 143 -2.73 19.28 22.14
N THR A 144 -2.50 20.59 22.00
CA THR A 144 -2.28 21.28 20.71
C THR A 144 -0.93 20.97 20.07
N VAL A 145 -0.86 21.17 18.74
CA VAL A 145 0.39 21.18 17.98
C VAL A 145 0.78 22.63 17.70
N ASN A 146 2.00 23.02 18.11
CA ASN A 146 2.56 24.35 17.81
C ASN A 146 3.65 24.26 16.73
N ALA A 147 4.05 25.40 16.17
CA ALA A 147 5.14 25.51 15.20
C ALA A 147 6.15 26.59 15.62
N ASN A 148 6.72 26.43 16.82
CA ASN A 148 7.48 27.48 17.51
C ASN A 148 8.81 27.01 18.13
N ARG A 149 9.25 25.78 17.85
CA ARG A 149 10.49 25.24 18.43
C ARG A 149 11.69 25.55 17.58
N LEU A 150 12.81 25.93 18.20
CA LEU A 150 14.05 26.28 17.49
C LEU A 150 14.97 25.09 17.17
N ALA A 151 14.66 23.92 17.73
CA ALA A 151 15.45 22.71 17.53
C ALA A 151 14.56 21.47 17.63
N ILE A 152 14.98 20.40 16.97
CA ILE A 152 14.35 19.08 17.09
C ILE A 152 14.77 18.46 18.42
N GLY A 153 13.80 18.23 19.29
CA GLY A 153 13.91 17.41 20.48
C GLY A 153 12.88 16.29 20.47
N PRO A 154 12.62 15.66 21.62
CA PRO A 154 11.75 14.48 21.72
C PRO A 154 10.28 14.73 21.33
N TRP A 155 9.80 15.98 21.35
CA TRP A 155 8.39 16.32 21.09
C TRP A 155 8.16 16.88 19.68
N GLU A 156 9.25 17.11 18.95
CA GLU A 156 9.29 17.59 17.58
C GLU A 156 9.50 16.44 16.58
N GLN A 157 9.58 15.20 17.09
CA GLN A 157 9.73 13.97 16.34
C GLN A 157 8.43 13.17 16.35
N PHE A 158 8.03 12.69 15.19
CA PHE A 158 6.77 11.99 14.94
C PHE A 158 6.99 10.71 14.15
N ASN A 159 6.02 9.81 14.21
CA ASN A 159 5.87 8.72 13.26
C ASN A 159 4.95 9.19 12.14
N LEU A 160 5.45 9.19 10.90
CA LEU A 160 4.63 9.37 9.71
C LEU A 160 4.21 7.98 9.21
N ILE A 161 2.92 7.71 9.21
CA ILE A 161 2.35 6.43 8.79
C ILE A 161 1.71 6.66 7.43
N ASP A 162 2.32 6.12 6.39
CA ASP A 162 1.73 6.01 5.07
C ASP A 162 0.72 4.87 5.05
N ILE A 163 -0.54 5.20 4.74
CA ILE A 163 -1.68 4.28 4.90
C ILE A 163 -1.71 3.24 3.77
N ASN A 164 -1.34 3.62 2.54
CA ASN A 164 -1.37 2.70 1.41
C ASN A 164 -0.11 1.83 1.33
N GLY A 165 0.97 2.25 1.98
CA GLY A 165 2.21 1.52 2.08
C GLY A 165 3.05 1.58 0.79
N GLY A 166 4.21 0.91 0.84
CA GLY A 166 5.19 1.04 -0.23
C GLY A 166 6.01 2.31 -0.05
N ASP A 167 6.31 2.98 -1.16
CA ASP A 167 7.06 4.24 -1.18
C ASP A 167 6.13 5.41 -0.84
N LEU A 168 6.57 6.32 0.05
CA LEU A 168 5.84 7.56 0.36
C LEU A 168 5.91 8.55 -0.82
N ASN A 169 4.80 8.75 -1.49
CA ASN A 169 4.65 9.64 -2.64
C ASN A 169 3.70 10.81 -2.35
N SER A 170 3.88 11.89 -3.10
CA SER A 170 2.97 13.03 -3.15
C SER A 170 1.58 12.57 -3.62
N GLY A 171 0.57 12.76 -2.76
CA GLY A 171 -0.80 12.31 -2.94
C GLY A 171 -1.21 11.19 -2.00
N ASP A 172 -0.28 10.59 -1.26
CA ASP A 172 -0.59 9.54 -0.31
C ASP A 172 -1.36 10.07 0.90
N GLN A 173 -2.24 9.22 1.45
CA GLN A 173 -2.91 9.49 2.70
C GLN A 173 -2.04 9.00 3.85
N VAL A 174 -1.85 9.87 4.84
CA VAL A 174 -0.95 9.65 5.97
C VAL A 174 -1.63 9.95 7.29
N HIS A 175 -1.11 9.32 8.34
CA HIS A 175 -1.29 9.74 9.73
C HIS A 175 0.03 10.27 10.28
N ILE A 176 -0.02 11.33 11.08
CA ILE A 176 1.12 11.79 11.86
C ILE A 176 0.84 11.47 13.31
N GLN A 177 1.68 10.65 13.92
CA GLN A 177 1.53 10.19 15.29
C GLN A 177 2.71 10.64 16.14
N THR A 178 2.44 11.21 17.30
CA THR A 178 3.44 11.45 18.36
C THR A 178 4.07 10.14 18.83
N THR A 179 5.26 10.23 19.43
CA THR A 179 5.94 9.03 19.95
C THR A 179 5.21 8.38 21.15
N SER A 180 4.25 9.10 21.78
CA SER A 180 3.38 8.54 22.82
C SER A 180 2.05 7.98 22.30
N GLY A 181 1.81 8.03 20.99
CA GLY A 181 0.67 7.35 20.35
C GLY A 181 -0.53 8.23 20.01
N TYR A 182 -0.46 9.55 20.25
CA TYR A 182 -1.51 10.48 19.84
C TYR A 182 -1.34 10.92 18.38
N TYR A 183 -2.44 11.02 17.66
CA TYR A 183 -2.50 11.44 16.27
C TYR A 183 -2.75 12.93 16.14
N PHE A 184 -2.15 13.53 15.12
CA PHE A 184 -2.49 14.86 14.65
C PHE A 184 -3.94 14.87 14.18
N VAL A 185 -4.67 15.94 14.47
CA VAL A 185 -6.11 16.08 14.22
C VAL A 185 -6.37 17.44 13.60
N ALA A 186 -6.92 17.45 12.39
CA ALA A 186 -7.52 18.64 11.81
C ALA A 186 -8.93 18.80 12.41
N GLU A 187 -9.05 19.53 13.52
CA GLU A 187 -10.35 19.70 14.19
C GLU A 187 -11.39 20.29 13.20
N GLN A 188 -12.63 19.80 13.30
CA GLN A 188 -13.71 20.08 12.33
C GLN A 188 -13.42 19.65 10.88
N GLY A 189 -12.51 18.68 10.70
CA GLY A 189 -12.04 18.25 9.37
C GLY A 189 -11.14 19.29 8.69
N GLY A 190 -10.64 20.27 9.44
CA GLY A 190 -9.99 21.48 8.96
C GLY A 190 -10.96 22.67 8.99
N GLY A 191 -10.47 23.80 9.47
CA GLY A 191 -11.25 25.00 9.82
C GLY A 191 -10.99 25.49 11.25
N ALA A 192 -10.21 24.77 12.05
CA ALA A 192 -9.84 25.07 13.42
C ALA A 192 -8.36 24.71 13.71
N GLU A 193 -7.98 24.69 14.99
CA GLU A 193 -6.64 24.33 15.45
C GLU A 193 -6.17 22.91 15.03
N LEU A 194 -4.85 22.73 14.95
CA LEU A 194 -4.22 21.41 14.81
C LEU A 194 -3.92 20.86 16.22
N ASN A 195 -4.49 19.72 16.55
CA ASN A 195 -4.28 19.05 17.84
C ASN A 195 -3.53 17.73 17.67
N ALA A 196 -2.94 17.21 18.75
CA ALA A 196 -2.39 15.87 18.85
C ALA A 196 -3.01 15.14 20.05
N ASN A 197 -4.33 14.91 20.01
CA ASN A 197 -5.13 14.58 21.20
C ASN A 197 -6.03 13.33 21.04
N ARG A 198 -5.86 12.54 19.97
CA ARG A 198 -6.63 11.29 19.75
C ARG A 198 -5.70 10.08 19.76
N THR A 199 -6.11 8.99 20.41
CA THR A 199 -5.33 7.74 20.48
C THR A 199 -5.69 6.72 19.39
N ALA A 200 -6.62 7.07 18.51
CA ALA A 200 -7.03 6.27 17.36
C ALA A 200 -7.27 7.20 16.18
N ALA A 201 -6.83 6.80 15.01
CA ALA A 201 -7.02 7.56 13.79
C ALA A 201 -8.36 7.21 13.11
N SER A 202 -8.99 8.24 12.57
CA SER A 202 -10.16 8.17 11.71
C SER A 202 -10.05 9.29 10.66
N ILE A 203 -11.18 9.85 10.26
CA ILE A 203 -11.29 10.81 9.17
C ILE A 203 -10.54 12.12 9.47
N TRP A 204 -10.54 12.61 10.71
CA TRP A 204 -9.91 13.92 11.04
C TRP A 204 -8.41 13.83 11.30
N GLU A 205 -7.90 12.62 11.55
CA GLU A 205 -6.48 12.33 11.70
C GLU A 205 -5.78 12.01 10.38
N THR A 206 -6.57 11.92 9.30
CA THR A 206 -6.09 11.58 7.97
C THR A 206 -5.78 12.83 7.17
N PHE A 207 -4.55 12.91 6.67
CA PHE A 207 -4.07 13.98 5.82
C PHE A 207 -3.61 13.41 4.48
N THR A 208 -3.73 14.18 3.40
CA THR A 208 -2.98 13.93 2.17
C THR A 208 -1.68 14.70 2.25
N ILE A 209 -0.54 14.02 2.08
CA ILE A 209 0.77 14.67 1.98
C ILE A 209 1.06 14.99 0.52
N GLU A 210 1.39 16.23 0.21
CA GLU A 210 1.56 16.69 -1.16
C GLU A 210 2.93 17.36 -1.35
N LEU A 211 3.56 17.09 -2.50
CA LEU A 211 4.56 17.94 -3.14
C LEU A 211 3.84 18.79 -4.19
N PRO A 212 3.47 20.05 -3.87
CA PRO A 212 2.62 20.85 -4.74
C PRO A 212 3.22 21.13 -6.11
N ASN A 213 4.55 21.24 -6.16
CA ASN A 213 5.31 21.49 -7.38
C ASN A 213 5.74 20.20 -8.10
N ASN A 214 5.47 19.02 -7.52
CA ASN A 214 5.82 17.73 -8.10
C ASN A 214 4.81 16.63 -7.72
N PRO A 215 3.55 16.71 -8.17
CA PRO A 215 2.52 15.73 -7.82
C PRO A 215 2.90 14.30 -8.24
N GLY A 216 2.62 13.31 -7.38
CA GLY A 216 2.92 11.90 -7.64
C GLY A 216 4.40 11.50 -7.49
N ALA A 217 5.31 12.45 -7.21
CA ALA A 217 6.71 12.12 -6.98
C ALA A 217 6.97 11.57 -5.58
N LEU A 218 8.04 10.79 -5.45
CA LEU A 218 8.58 10.30 -4.19
C LEU A 218 8.92 11.48 -3.26
N ILE A 219 8.50 11.40 -2.01
CA ILE A 219 8.85 12.36 -0.96
C ILE A 219 10.19 11.96 -0.33
N GLN A 220 11.11 12.91 -0.28
CA GLN A 220 12.48 12.72 0.20
C GLN A 220 12.81 13.68 1.34
N ASN A 221 13.86 13.34 2.09
CA ASN A 221 14.40 14.21 3.14
C ASN A 221 14.77 15.59 2.56
N GLY A 222 14.27 16.64 3.20
CA GLY A 222 14.50 18.02 2.77
C GLY A 222 13.45 18.57 1.79
N ASP A 223 12.51 17.74 1.34
CA ASP A 223 11.41 18.23 0.51
C ASP A 223 10.46 19.13 1.28
N LYS A 224 9.86 20.09 0.58
CA LYS A 224 8.83 20.95 1.14
C LYS A 224 7.46 20.36 0.84
N VAL A 225 6.85 19.77 1.85
CA VAL A 225 5.55 19.11 1.77
C VAL A 225 4.44 20.00 2.31
N ALA A 226 3.21 19.77 1.84
CA ALA A 226 2.00 20.32 2.43
C ALA A 226 1.14 19.17 2.99
N LEU A 227 0.43 19.44 4.09
CA LEU A 227 -0.49 18.47 4.71
C LEU A 227 -1.92 18.98 4.55
N LYS A 228 -2.72 18.24 3.79
CA LYS A 228 -4.09 18.59 3.44
C LYS A 228 -5.08 17.74 4.23
N SER A 229 -6.02 18.36 4.93
CA SER A 229 -7.11 17.68 5.61
C SER A 229 -8.12 17.10 4.61
N VAL A 230 -9.00 16.24 5.11
CA VAL A 230 -10.09 15.62 4.33
C VAL A 230 -11.05 16.62 3.67
N ASN A 231 -11.23 17.81 4.24
CA ASN A 231 -12.07 18.87 3.66
C ASN A 231 -11.29 19.79 2.70
N GLY A 232 -10.03 19.47 2.42
CA GLY A 232 -9.18 20.20 1.49
C GLY A 232 -8.46 21.43 2.09
N TYR A 233 -8.48 21.59 3.41
CA TYR A 233 -7.74 22.65 4.10
C TYR A 233 -6.29 22.24 4.35
N TYR A 234 -5.36 23.18 4.32
CA TYR A 234 -3.96 22.89 4.60
C TYR A 234 -3.60 23.23 6.04
N VAL A 235 -2.72 22.43 6.64
CA VAL A 235 -2.04 22.79 7.88
C VAL A 235 -1.19 24.04 7.62
N GLN A 236 -1.25 25.01 8.53
CA GLN A 236 -0.57 26.30 8.41
C GLN A 236 0.24 26.62 9.66
N ALA A 237 1.43 27.18 9.46
CA ALA A 237 2.18 27.91 10.47
C ALA A 237 2.18 29.40 10.12
N ALA A 238 1.20 30.14 10.65
CA ALA A 238 1.02 31.55 10.37
C ALA A 238 2.31 32.36 10.63
N GLY A 239 2.64 33.30 9.73
CA GLY A 239 3.86 34.10 9.84
C GLY A 239 5.17 33.34 9.60
N ASN A 240 5.12 32.14 9.02
CA ASN A 240 6.22 31.16 8.94
C ASN A 240 6.61 30.56 10.30
N GLY A 241 5.68 30.54 11.27
CA GLY A 241 5.90 29.95 12.59
C GLY A 241 6.24 30.97 13.69
N GLY A 242 6.70 30.45 14.83
CA GLY A 242 6.93 31.24 16.05
C GLY A 242 5.70 31.36 16.96
N SER A 243 4.61 30.65 16.64
CA SER A 243 3.35 30.58 17.40
C SER A 243 2.64 29.23 17.16
N GLY A 244 1.33 29.13 17.37
CA GLY A 244 0.57 27.88 17.17
C GLY A 244 0.40 27.48 15.69
N ALA A 245 0.19 26.18 15.44
CA ALA A 245 -0.19 25.67 14.12
C ALA A 245 -1.72 25.53 14.03
N ASN A 246 -2.31 25.88 12.89
CA ASN A 246 -3.76 25.83 12.68
C ASN A 246 -4.11 25.22 11.32
N VAL A 247 -5.36 24.83 11.11
CA VAL A 247 -5.90 24.35 9.84
C VAL A 247 -7.07 25.25 9.45
N TYR A 248 -6.91 26.22 8.54
CA TYR A 248 -7.98 27.16 8.16
C TYR A 248 -8.30 27.12 6.65
N PRO A 249 -9.48 27.65 6.23
CA PRO A 249 -9.70 28.06 4.83
C PRO A 249 -8.61 29.01 4.37
N THR A 250 -7.95 28.69 3.27
CA THR A 250 -7.00 29.60 2.64
C THR A 250 -7.74 30.85 2.14
N VAL A 251 -7.57 31.98 2.83
CA VAL A 251 -7.69 33.28 2.15
C VAL A 251 -6.40 33.47 1.38
N ILE A 252 -6.53 33.40 0.07
CA ILE A 252 -5.50 33.26 -0.96
C ILE A 252 -4.36 34.29 -0.85
N GLY A 253 -3.13 33.77 -0.83
CA GLY A 253 -1.90 34.43 -1.27
C GLY A 253 -0.73 33.42 -1.29
N CYS A 254 -0.29 32.83 -2.40
CA CYS A 254 -0.48 33.16 -3.82
C CYS A 254 -1.11 31.99 -4.61
N ASN A 255 -2.35 32.23 -5.06
CA ASN A 255 -3.30 31.40 -5.81
C ASN A 255 -3.87 30.16 -5.08
N ALA A 256 -5.20 30.10 -5.00
CA ALA A 256 -6.04 29.13 -4.28
C ALA A 256 -5.76 27.64 -4.58
N THR A 257 -4.98 27.37 -5.63
CA THR A 257 -4.64 26.04 -6.11
C THR A 257 -3.30 25.51 -5.55
N TYR A 258 -2.52 26.35 -4.84
CA TYR A 258 -1.16 25.99 -4.38
C TYR A 258 -0.87 26.49 -2.95
N PRO A 259 -0.42 25.62 -2.01
CA PRO A 259 0.09 26.05 -0.71
C PRO A 259 1.37 26.88 -0.86
N CYS A 260 1.58 27.87 0.02
CA CYS A 260 2.73 28.77 -0.03
C CYS A 260 3.64 28.58 1.19
N SER A 261 4.52 29.54 1.51
CA SER A 261 5.56 29.35 2.54
C SER A 261 5.01 29.06 3.94
N TRP A 262 3.75 29.40 4.24
CA TRP A 262 3.10 29.12 5.53
C TRP A 262 2.50 27.73 5.62
N GLU A 263 2.19 27.10 4.49
CA GLU A 263 1.59 25.75 4.39
C GLU A 263 2.59 24.69 3.94
N MET A 264 3.83 25.09 3.67
CA MET A 264 4.89 24.22 3.21
C MET A 264 5.94 24.02 4.29
N PHE A 265 6.18 22.76 4.65
CA PHE A 265 7.10 22.37 5.70
C PHE A 265 8.20 21.50 5.11
N LYS A 266 9.45 21.84 5.40
CA LYS A 266 10.56 20.96 5.06
C LYS A 266 10.49 19.73 5.94
N ILE A 267 10.36 18.56 5.33
CA ILE A 267 10.31 17.28 6.04
C ILE A 267 11.72 16.78 6.31
N HIS A 268 11.95 16.29 7.52
CA HIS A 268 13.17 15.62 7.94
C HIS A 268 12.84 14.18 8.33
N PHE A 269 13.65 13.22 7.89
CA PHE A 269 13.57 11.79 8.27
C PHE A 269 14.74 11.39 9.16
#